data_AF-X1FXH6-F1
#
_entry.id   AF-X1FXH6-F1
#
_cell.length_a   1.000
_cell.length_b   1.000
_cell.length_c   1.000
_cell.angle_alpha   90.00
_cell.angle_beta   90.00
_cell.angle_gamma   90.00
#
_symmetry.space_group_name_H-M   'P 1'
#
loop_
_entity.id
_entity.type
_entity.pdbx_description
1 polymer ?
#
loop_
_entity_poly.entity_id
_entity_poly.type
_entity_poly.pdbx_seq_one_letter_code
_entity_poly.pdbx_strand_id
1 'polypeptide(L)'
;FPEGYRWGILAGIEETIKLLSDIDKISIRCMPEGMVFKDFQPVMVIEGKYLDFGIYETAILGFLCQASGIATKAARCKLAAGDKLIYSFGARRMHPAITPMVERSAFIGGADGVSTTLGAELIRQEPVGTIPHSLILIMGYAICDESQTGFRRPLYFK
;
A
#
# COMPACT_ATOMS: atom_id res chain seq x y z
N PHE A 1 -16.18 -9.66 -6.88
CA PHE A 1 -14.93 -9.11 -7.45
C PHE A 1 -15.23 -8.23 -8.66
N PRO A 2 -14.58 -7.07 -8.86
CA PRO A 2 -14.70 -6.29 -10.09
C PRO A 2 -13.93 -6.96 -11.24
N GLU A 3 -14.52 -6.95 -12.45
CA GLU A 3 -13.90 -7.31 -13.74
C GLU A 3 -13.39 -8.76 -13.90
N GLY A 4 -14.23 -9.77 -13.73
CA GLY A 4 -13.91 -11.15 -14.15
C GLY A 4 -12.80 -11.88 -13.38
N TYR A 5 -12.09 -11.20 -12.48
CA TYR A 5 -11.12 -11.80 -11.58
C TYR A 5 -11.84 -12.56 -10.46
N ARG A 6 -11.58 -13.86 -10.28
CA ARG A 6 -12.16 -14.69 -9.21
C ARG A 6 -11.18 -14.96 -8.07
N TRP A 7 -10.23 -14.05 -7.87
CA TRP A 7 -9.16 -14.20 -6.89
C TRP A 7 -8.75 -12.86 -6.27
N GLY A 8 -8.27 -12.94 -5.04
CA GLY A 8 -7.63 -11.87 -4.30
C GLY A 8 -6.40 -12.38 -3.56
N ILE A 9 -5.54 -11.46 -3.13
CA ILE A 9 -4.42 -11.75 -2.24
C ILE A 9 -4.80 -11.33 -0.84
N LEU A 10 -4.59 -12.24 0.11
CA LEU A 10 -4.85 -12.01 1.52
C LEU A 10 -3.70 -11.22 2.14
N ALA A 11 -4.03 -10.11 2.81
CA ALA A 11 -3.10 -9.31 3.60
C ALA A 11 -3.80 -8.79 4.88
N GLY A 12 -3.02 -8.37 5.88
CA GLY A 12 -3.52 -7.82 7.15
C GLY A 12 -3.69 -8.85 8.28
N ILE A 13 -3.11 -10.04 8.12
CA ILE A 13 -3.19 -11.12 9.11
C ILE A 13 -2.30 -10.82 10.32
N GLU A 14 -1.11 -10.26 10.11
CA GLU A 14 -0.17 -9.94 11.18
C GLU A 14 -0.81 -9.00 12.21
N GLU A 15 -1.49 -7.95 11.75
CA GLU A 15 -2.20 -6.98 12.59
C GLU A 15 -3.39 -7.62 13.31
N THR A 16 -4.10 -8.52 12.64
CA THR A 16 -5.23 -9.24 13.21
C THR A 16 -4.79 -10.20 14.32
N ILE A 17 -3.71 -10.95 14.12
CA ILE A 17 -3.14 -11.82 15.14
C ILE A 17 -2.63 -11.00 16.33
N LYS A 18 -2.00 -9.86 16.08
CA LYS A 18 -1.52 -8.96 17.13
C LYS A 18 -2.65 -8.35 17.96
N LEU A 19 -3.82 -8.11 17.37
CA LEU A 19 -5.00 -7.67 18.13
C LEU A 19 -5.55 -8.77 19.03
N LEU A 20 -5.51 -10.01 18.55
CA LEU A 20 -6.12 -11.17 19.21
C LEU A 20 -5.16 -11.93 20.14
N SER A 21 -3.88 -11.55 20.19
CA SER A 21 -2.86 -12.24 20.99
C SER A 21 -3.12 -12.21 22.49
N ASP A 22 -3.86 -11.21 22.95
CA ASP A 22 -4.12 -10.98 24.38
C ASP A 22 -5.34 -11.78 24.89
N ILE A 23 -5.98 -12.59 24.04
CA ILE A 23 -7.16 -13.37 24.38
C ILE A 23 -6.77 -14.84 24.59
N ASP A 24 -6.71 -15.28 25.85
CA ASP A 24 -6.19 -16.61 26.22
C ASP A 24 -7.02 -17.81 25.75
N LYS A 25 -8.32 -17.63 25.47
CA LYS A 25 -9.29 -18.74 25.27
C LYS A 25 -9.90 -18.76 23.87
N ILE A 26 -9.11 -18.43 22.85
CA ILE A 26 -9.52 -18.54 21.45
C ILE A 26 -8.54 -19.40 20.64
N SER A 27 -9.07 -20.10 19.66
CA SER A 27 -8.32 -20.84 18.64
C SER A 27 -8.46 -20.10 17.31
N ILE A 28 -7.33 -19.79 16.66
CA ILE A 28 -7.31 -19.05 15.39
C ILE A 28 -6.68 -19.94 14.33
N ARG A 29 -7.40 -20.13 13.22
CA ARG A 29 -6.88 -20.77 12.00
C ARG A 29 -6.98 -19.78 10.86
N CYS A 30 -5.87 -19.47 10.20
CA CYS A 30 -5.84 -18.54 9.08
C CYS A 30 -4.98 -19.08 7.93
N MET A 31 -5.27 -18.61 6.72
CA MET A 31 -4.38 -18.81 5.58
C MET A 31 -3.11 -17.98 5.78
N PRO A 32 -1.95 -18.38 5.24
CA PRO A 32 -0.75 -17.55 5.24
C PRO A 32 -0.98 -16.20 4.52
N GLU A 33 -0.30 -15.16 4.99
CA GLU A 33 -0.33 -13.85 4.34
C GLU A 33 0.35 -13.90 2.97
N GLY A 34 -0.19 -13.16 1.99
CA GLY A 34 0.24 -13.21 0.59
C GLY A 34 -0.37 -14.37 -0.22
N MET A 35 -1.15 -15.25 0.41
CA MET A 35 -1.80 -16.36 -0.30
C MET A 35 -2.99 -15.87 -1.15
N VAL A 36 -3.18 -16.52 -2.29
CA VAL A 36 -4.32 -16.26 -3.16
C VAL A 36 -5.56 -16.98 -2.62
N PHE A 37 -6.65 -16.25 -2.42
CA PHE A 37 -7.95 -16.80 -2.03
C PHE A 37 -9.00 -16.57 -3.13
N LYS A 38 -10.02 -17.43 -3.17
CA LYS A 38 -11.14 -17.38 -4.12
C LYS A 38 -12.46 -17.03 -3.42
N ASP A 39 -13.50 -16.82 -4.23
CA ASP A 39 -14.87 -16.67 -3.74
C ASP A 39 -15.25 -17.79 -2.75
N PHE A 40 -15.92 -17.43 -1.66
CA PHE A 40 -16.43 -18.35 -0.62
C PHE A 40 -15.38 -19.20 0.11
N GLN A 41 -14.10 -18.85 0.01
CA GLN A 41 -13.05 -19.51 0.78
C GLN A 41 -12.83 -18.78 2.12
N PRO A 42 -12.92 -19.47 3.27
CA PRO A 42 -12.65 -18.85 4.56
C PRO A 42 -11.15 -18.52 4.68
N VAL A 43 -10.84 -17.25 4.91
CA VAL A 43 -9.46 -16.76 5.08
C VAL A 43 -8.97 -16.85 6.52
N MET A 44 -9.89 -16.74 7.48
CA MET A 44 -9.64 -16.82 8.91
C MET A 44 -10.86 -17.40 9.63
N VAL A 45 -10.62 -18.25 10.61
CA VAL A 45 -11.60 -18.90 11.46
C VAL A 45 -11.17 -18.69 12.91
N ILE A 46 -12.07 -18.16 13.73
CA ILE A 46 -11.86 -17.90 15.16
C ILE A 46 -12.88 -18.73 15.92
N GLU A 47 -12.41 -19.56 16.85
CA GLU A 47 -13.23 -20.44 17.69
C GLU A 47 -13.02 -20.09 19.16
N GLY A 48 -14.11 -19.84 19.89
CA GLY A 48 -14.05 -19.47 21.30
C GLY A 48 -15.38 -18.94 21.81
N LYS A 49 -15.38 -18.29 22.98
CA LYS A 49 -16.59 -17.62 23.49
C LYS A 49 -16.82 -16.32 22.74
N TYR A 50 -18.02 -16.17 22.19
CA TYR A 50 -18.38 -15.00 21.37
C TYR A 50 -18.14 -13.65 22.06
N LEU A 51 -18.42 -13.57 23.37
CA LEU A 51 -18.23 -12.32 24.13
C LEU A 51 -16.76 -11.90 24.25
N ASP A 52 -15.82 -12.82 24.10
CA ASP A 52 -14.40 -12.53 24.27
C ASP A 52 -13.82 -11.86 23.01
N PHE A 53 -14.31 -12.20 21.81
CA PHE A 53 -13.76 -11.69 20.55
C PHE A 53 -14.74 -10.90 19.67
N GLY A 54 -16.06 -11.00 19.90
CA GLY A 54 -17.08 -10.40 19.05
C GLY A 54 -16.99 -8.87 18.98
N ILE A 55 -16.49 -8.21 20.03
CA ILE A 55 -16.26 -6.75 20.03
C ILE A 55 -15.21 -6.30 19.00
N TYR A 56 -14.30 -7.20 18.61
CA TYR A 56 -13.20 -6.91 17.70
C TYR A 56 -13.54 -7.13 16.23
N GLU A 57 -14.77 -7.57 15.89
CA GLU A 57 -15.18 -7.89 14.52
C GLU A 57 -14.90 -6.74 13.54
N THR A 58 -15.26 -5.51 13.92
CA THR A 58 -15.03 -4.31 13.10
C THR A 58 -13.53 -4.08 12.82
N ALA A 59 -12.68 -4.28 13.83
CA ALA A 59 -11.24 -4.09 13.70
C ALA A 59 -10.61 -5.19 12.84
N ILE A 60 -11.01 -6.46 13.05
CA ILE A 60 -10.58 -7.62 12.26
C ILE A 60 -10.92 -7.41 10.79
N LEU A 61 -12.17 -7.04 10.49
CA LEU A 61 -12.62 -6.76 9.13
C LEU A 61 -11.87 -5.54 8.54
N GLY A 62 -11.62 -4.51 9.34
CA GLY A 62 -10.87 -3.33 8.92
C GLY A 62 -9.45 -3.67 8.45
N PHE A 63 -8.72 -4.47 9.23
CA PHE A 63 -7.37 -4.91 8.88
C PHE A 63 -7.35 -5.75 7.61
N LEU A 64 -8.23 -6.76 7.52
CA LEU A 64 -8.24 -7.68 6.39
C LEU A 64 -8.75 -7.04 5.10
N CYS A 65 -9.84 -6.26 5.15
CA CYS A 65 -10.49 -5.71 3.95
C CYS A 65 -9.57 -4.76 3.20
N GLN A 66 -9.04 -3.75 3.89
CA GLN A 66 -8.26 -2.71 3.23
C GLN A 66 -6.91 -3.25 2.73
N ALA A 67 -6.23 -4.07 3.55
CA ALA A 67 -4.94 -4.65 3.19
C ALA A 67 -5.06 -5.56 1.98
N SER A 68 -6.02 -6.49 2.01
CA SER A 68 -6.25 -7.44 0.92
C SER A 68 -6.65 -6.75 -0.38
N GLY A 69 -7.44 -5.66 -0.30
CA GLY A 69 -7.79 -4.84 -1.46
C GLY A 69 -6.57 -4.21 -2.13
N ILE A 70 -5.66 -3.64 -1.34
CA ILE A 70 -4.43 -3.02 -1.81
C ILE A 70 -3.49 -4.08 -2.41
N ALA A 71 -3.25 -5.17 -1.70
CA ALA A 71 -2.40 -6.27 -2.15
C ALA A 71 -2.92 -6.88 -3.46
N THR A 72 -4.22 -7.10 -3.56
CA THR A 72 -4.86 -7.61 -4.78
C THR A 72 -4.68 -6.65 -5.96
N LYS A 73 -4.83 -5.34 -5.74
CA LYS A 73 -4.64 -4.36 -6.81
C LYS A 73 -3.18 -4.29 -7.25
N ALA A 74 -2.23 -4.31 -6.30
CA ALA A 74 -0.80 -4.36 -6.59
C ALA A 74 -0.44 -5.59 -7.43
N ALA A 75 -0.98 -6.77 -7.10
CA ALA A 75 -0.73 -7.98 -7.88
C ALA A 75 -1.27 -7.92 -9.29
N ARG A 76 -2.45 -7.34 -9.48
CA ARG A 76 -2.99 -7.11 -10.83
C ARG A 76 -2.11 -6.16 -11.63
N CYS A 77 -1.59 -5.12 -10.99
CA CYS A 77 -0.62 -4.22 -11.64
C CYS A 77 0.67 -4.97 -12.00
N LYS A 78 1.22 -5.81 -11.09
CA LYS A 78 2.43 -6.59 -11.35
C LYS A 78 2.26 -7.58 -12.49
N LEU A 79 1.12 -8.28 -12.53
CA LEU A 79 0.77 -9.16 -13.65
C LEU A 79 0.69 -8.39 -14.98
N ALA A 80 0.14 -7.17 -14.99
CA ALA A 80 0.07 -6.34 -16.18
C ALA A 80 1.45 -5.77 -16.60
N ALA A 81 2.37 -5.58 -15.67
CA ALA A 81 3.71 -5.05 -15.94
C ALA A 81 4.72 -6.11 -16.38
N GLY A 82 4.49 -7.38 -16.07
CA GLY A 82 5.42 -8.48 -16.36
C GLY A 82 6.76 -8.29 -15.63
N ASP A 83 7.86 -8.28 -16.38
CA ASP A 83 9.21 -8.16 -15.84
C ASP A 83 9.62 -6.73 -15.46
N LYS A 84 8.73 -5.75 -15.65
CA LYS A 84 9.01 -4.37 -15.28
C LYS A 84 8.87 -4.16 -13.77
N LEU A 85 9.65 -3.23 -13.27
CA LEU A 85 9.62 -2.80 -11.87
C LEU A 85 8.37 -1.95 -11.61
N ILE A 86 7.69 -2.21 -10.50
CA ILE A 86 6.56 -1.44 -9.99
C ILE A 86 6.89 -0.91 -8.60
N TYR A 87 6.60 0.38 -8.38
CA TYR A 87 6.79 1.03 -7.09
C TYR A 87 5.47 1.58 -6.55
N SER A 88 5.29 1.52 -5.23
CA SER A 88 4.13 2.11 -4.55
C SER A 88 4.39 3.59 -4.22
N PHE A 89 3.72 4.49 -4.95
CA PHE A 89 3.68 5.95 -4.67
C PHE A 89 2.29 6.42 -4.19
N GLY A 90 1.51 5.49 -3.61
CA GLY A 90 0.12 5.68 -3.21
C GLY A 90 -0.09 6.41 -1.88
N ALA A 91 0.93 6.42 -1.02
CA ALA A 91 0.89 6.97 0.35
C ALA A 91 0.13 8.30 0.50
N ARG A 92 0.42 9.29 -0.36
CA ARG A 92 -0.15 10.65 -0.28
C ARG A 92 -1.65 10.75 -0.59
N ARG A 93 -2.32 9.67 -0.99
CA ARG A 93 -3.77 9.63 -1.27
C ARG A 93 -4.57 9.04 -0.12
N MET A 94 -3.89 8.51 0.88
CA MET A 94 -4.49 7.91 2.06
C MET A 94 -4.19 8.74 3.30
N HIS A 95 -4.91 8.48 4.37
CA HIS A 95 -4.63 9.12 5.65
C HIS A 95 -3.21 8.72 6.12
N PRO A 96 -2.35 9.68 6.54
CA PRO A 96 -0.94 9.41 6.79
C PRO A 96 -0.68 8.32 7.83
N ALA A 97 -1.57 8.14 8.82
CA ALA A 97 -1.40 7.13 9.88
C ALA A 97 -1.38 5.68 9.37
N ILE A 98 -2.06 5.38 8.25
CA ILE A 98 -2.14 4.03 7.67
C ILE A 98 -1.13 3.81 6.53
N THR A 99 -0.29 4.79 6.25
CA THR A 99 0.70 4.73 5.17
C THR A 99 1.60 3.50 5.23
N PRO A 100 2.17 3.10 6.39
CA PRO A 100 3.04 1.92 6.45
C PRO A 100 2.30 0.63 6.05
N MET A 101 1.04 0.51 6.48
CA MET A 101 0.18 -0.62 6.15
C MET A 101 -0.15 -0.67 4.64
N VAL A 102 -0.39 0.48 4.01
CA VAL A 102 -0.63 0.58 2.56
C VAL A 102 0.59 0.10 1.77
N GLU A 103 1.78 0.59 2.12
CA GLU A 103 3.02 0.27 1.42
C GLU A 103 3.44 -1.20 1.65
N ARG A 104 3.28 -1.72 2.88
CA ARG A 104 3.48 -3.15 3.19
C ARG A 104 2.54 -4.04 2.38
N SER A 105 1.26 -3.68 2.30
CA SER A 105 0.27 -4.46 1.52
C SER A 105 0.58 -4.44 0.03
N ALA A 106 1.02 -3.28 -0.51
CA ALA A 106 1.44 -3.17 -1.90
C ALA A 106 2.68 -4.02 -2.20
N PHE A 107 3.63 -4.08 -1.26
CA PHE A 107 4.82 -4.92 -1.34
C PHE A 107 4.47 -6.42 -1.35
N ILE A 108 3.61 -6.87 -0.43
CA ILE A 108 3.10 -8.26 -0.40
C ILE A 108 2.39 -8.61 -1.72
N GLY A 109 1.67 -7.65 -2.31
CA GLY A 109 1.04 -7.80 -3.62
C GLY A 109 2.00 -7.84 -4.81
N GLY A 110 3.32 -7.68 -4.61
CA GLY A 110 4.32 -7.79 -5.67
C GLY A 110 4.85 -6.46 -6.21
N ALA A 111 4.67 -5.35 -5.48
CA ALA A 111 5.46 -4.15 -5.77
C ALA A 111 6.94 -4.38 -5.40
N ASP A 112 7.85 -3.94 -6.26
CA ASP A 112 9.30 -4.12 -6.09
C ASP A 112 9.92 -3.10 -5.12
N GLY A 113 9.20 -2.02 -4.80
CA GLY A 113 9.64 -1.05 -3.80
C GLY A 113 8.58 -0.01 -3.42
N VAL A 114 8.92 0.82 -2.44
CA VAL A 114 8.00 1.72 -1.72
C VAL A 114 8.60 3.12 -1.62
N SER A 115 7.78 4.17 -1.51
CA SER A 115 8.29 5.55 -1.46
C SER A 115 8.57 6.07 -0.06
N THR A 116 7.86 5.53 0.92
CA THR A 116 7.84 6.13 2.26
C THR A 116 8.92 5.55 3.14
N THR A 117 9.55 6.38 3.95
CA THR A 117 10.58 5.95 4.90
C THR A 117 10.06 4.91 5.89
N LEU A 118 8.89 5.17 6.51
CA LEU A 118 8.28 4.25 7.48
C LEU A 118 7.88 2.92 6.83
N GLY A 119 7.32 2.94 5.61
CA GLY A 119 6.99 1.72 4.88
C GLY A 119 8.25 0.94 4.49
N ALA A 120 9.30 1.63 4.06
CA ALA A 120 10.59 1.04 3.68
C ALA A 120 11.27 0.37 4.88
N GLU A 121 11.24 1.01 6.05
CA GLU A 121 11.74 0.45 7.31
C GLU A 121 10.98 -0.82 7.69
N LEU A 122 9.65 -0.80 7.58
CA LEU A 122 8.79 -1.95 7.90
C LEU A 122 9.07 -3.17 7.00
N ILE A 123 9.34 -2.94 5.71
CA ILE A 123 9.69 -4.01 4.75
C ILE A 123 11.20 -4.29 4.66
N ARG A 124 12.02 -3.58 5.44
CA ARG A 124 13.50 -3.65 5.44
C ARG A 124 14.13 -3.44 4.06
N GLN A 125 13.62 -2.46 3.31
CA GLN A 125 14.20 -2.03 2.03
C GLN A 125 14.54 -0.54 2.04
N GLU A 126 15.26 -0.09 1.03
CA GLU A 126 15.49 1.33 0.81
C GLU A 126 14.29 1.99 0.13
N PRO A 127 13.87 3.20 0.58
CA PRO A 127 12.79 3.93 -0.06
C PRO A 127 13.23 4.43 -1.45
N VAL A 128 12.31 4.37 -2.41
CA VAL A 128 12.54 4.81 -3.78
C VAL A 128 11.91 6.19 -4.01
N GLY A 129 12.67 7.11 -4.60
CA GLY A 129 12.20 8.45 -4.93
C GLY A 129 12.96 9.03 -6.12
N THR A 130 12.27 9.86 -6.90
CA THR A 130 12.88 10.65 -7.98
C THR A 130 12.90 12.12 -7.60
N ILE A 131 13.67 12.92 -8.34
CA ILE A 131 13.67 14.38 -8.17
C ILE A 131 12.23 14.93 -8.30
N PRO A 132 11.74 15.71 -7.33
CA PRO A 132 10.41 16.30 -7.41
C PRO A 132 10.42 17.50 -8.35
N HIS A 133 9.28 17.78 -8.98
CA HIS A 133 9.15 18.96 -9.85
C HIS A 133 9.42 20.29 -9.13
N SER A 134 9.16 20.37 -7.82
CA SER A 134 9.46 21.55 -7.01
C SER A 134 10.94 21.93 -7.05
N LEU A 135 11.86 20.96 -7.13
CA LEU A 135 13.29 21.21 -7.25
C LEU A 135 13.62 21.96 -8.55
N ILE A 136 13.04 21.51 -9.67
CA ILE A 136 13.23 22.13 -10.99
C ILE A 136 12.65 23.56 -11.00
N LEU A 137 11.51 23.77 -10.33
CA LEU A 137 10.88 25.09 -10.24
C LEU A 137 11.67 26.07 -9.37
N ILE A 138 12.27 25.60 -8.28
CA ILE A 138 13.08 26.43 -7.36
C ILE A 138 14.45 26.74 -7.98
N MET A 139 15.13 25.74 -8.53
CA MET A 139 16.42 25.95 -9.17
C MET A 139 16.27 26.70 -10.49
N GLY A 140 15.09 26.64 -11.11
CA GLY A 140 14.85 27.14 -12.45
C GLY A 140 15.79 26.47 -13.45
N TYR A 141 15.68 26.87 -14.69
CA TYR A 141 16.85 26.91 -15.55
C TYR A 141 17.89 27.83 -14.87
N ALA A 142 18.71 27.34 -13.93
CA ALA A 142 19.73 28.12 -13.21
C ALA A 142 20.86 28.67 -14.11
N ILE A 143 20.67 28.63 -15.43
CA ILE A 143 21.47 29.22 -16.50
C ILE A 143 20.55 29.48 -17.71
N CYS A 144 19.48 30.24 -17.53
CA CYS A 144 19.27 31.34 -18.48
C CYS A 144 19.92 32.56 -17.84
N ASP A 145 21.24 32.58 -17.93
CA ASP A 145 22.02 33.79 -17.71
C ASP A 145 21.39 34.92 -18.54
N GLU A 146 20.93 35.97 -17.87
CA GLU A 146 20.44 37.20 -18.50
C GLU A 146 21.53 37.89 -19.33
N SER A 147 22.76 37.37 -19.39
CA SER A 147 23.82 37.91 -20.23
C SER A 147 23.78 37.53 -21.72
N GLN A 148 22.93 36.58 -22.19
CA GLN A 148 23.04 36.09 -23.59
C GLN A 148 21.81 36.09 -24.51
N THR A 149 20.60 36.45 -24.10
CA THR A 149 19.52 36.58 -25.12
C THR A 149 18.57 37.73 -24.84
N GLY A 150 18.67 38.77 -25.68
CA GLY A 150 17.74 39.88 -25.78
C GLY A 150 16.35 39.48 -26.31
N PHE A 151 15.66 38.60 -25.59
CA PHE A 151 14.29 38.22 -25.93
C PHE A 151 13.34 38.58 -24.78
N ARG A 152 12.93 39.87 -24.77
CA ARG A 152 11.74 40.32 -24.05
C ARG A 152 10.54 39.49 -24.51
N ARG A 153 10.00 38.62 -23.65
CA ARG A 153 8.61 38.18 -23.80
C ARG A 153 7.72 39.07 -22.96
N PRO A 154 6.76 39.80 -23.56
CA PRO A 154 5.82 40.61 -22.81
C PRO A 154 4.86 39.69 -22.05
N LEU A 155 4.69 39.96 -20.76
CA LEU A 155 3.60 39.47 -19.95
C LEU A 155 2.28 39.92 -20.58
N TYR A 156 1.51 38.97 -21.13
CA TYR A 156 0.09 39.13 -21.40
C TYR A 156 -0.65 37.98 -20.72
N PHE A 157 -1.06 38.21 -19.47
CA PHE A 157 -2.29 37.63 -18.94
C PHE A 157 -3.43 38.52 -19.44
N LYS A 158 -4.44 37.90 -20.06
CA LYS A 158 -5.69 38.53 -20.46
C LYS A 158 -6.78 38.08 -19.50
#